data_AF-A0A948EZH7-F1
#
_entry.id   AF-A0A948EZH7-F1
#
_cell.length_a   1.000
_cell.length_b   1.000
_cell.length_c   1.000
_cell.angle_alpha   90.00
_cell.angle_beta   90.00
_cell.angle_gamma   90.00
#
_symmetry.space_group_name_H-M   'P 1'
#
loop_
_entity.id
_entity.type
_entity.pdbx_description
1 polymer ?
#
loop_
_entity_poly.entity_id
_entity_poly.type
_entity_poly.pdbx_seq_one_letter_code
_entity_poly.pdbx_strand_id
1 'polypeptide(L)'
;MAIKRTVTRPQAEDGDNKQDQSGQAARSGQPEQSAPAADRTALKNVLATGVEVPDDRMIELIELSRGRIVKSMQNISEAGQDAVIEANGAFLGQIIRMGITPSEKRIREAVGQDGRAIKYAGDLAQDEDLQVVAVSLSSNQESGLEALRRIIAMEIIPSEKAQKAAVEQHGVEAFEAIVGVGIIPEEPVQIALVKKDIAAFETLVSSVVTPSTAVQLLAVEKNPQMFRVILEAGITPEQSVQLFAVEKDWRLVELIENPSKDVQAKALEKNLDAIPLINNFSLSPVELYELLGKNGSLIKHFRDADALNQFAAVSNDVGALRHILAMGMESDERVVLEALKQNPLLIELIDNPSPAIQLAAVKIDLKAYGYIKGKIADEVTEYVMEELEAGKKS
;
A
#
# COMPACT_ATOMS: atom_id res chain seq x y z
N MET A 1 -3.06 46.70 38.40
CA MET A 1 -3.94 47.90 38.48
C MET A 1 -4.73 47.98 37.18
N ALA A 2 -6.05 47.96 37.30
CA ALA A 2 -6.98 48.16 36.19
C ALA A 2 -6.75 49.50 35.49
N ILE A 3 -7.18 49.64 34.24
CA ILE A 3 -7.98 50.80 33.78
C ILE A 3 -8.70 50.39 32.47
N LYS A 4 -10.04 50.48 32.56
CA LYS A 4 -11.04 50.51 31.48
C LYS A 4 -10.87 51.77 30.62
N ARG A 5 -11.35 51.74 29.37
CA ARG A 5 -12.04 52.86 28.68
C ARG A 5 -12.69 52.31 27.39
N THR A 6 -13.99 52.01 27.36
CA THR A 6 -15.13 52.89 27.00
C THR A 6 -15.03 53.55 25.61
N VAL A 7 -15.71 52.90 24.65
CA VAL A 7 -16.72 53.41 23.70
C VAL A 7 -16.76 54.92 23.42
N THR A 8 -16.71 55.27 22.12
CA THR A 8 -17.61 56.28 21.50
C THR A 8 -17.70 56.07 19.98
N ARG A 9 -18.93 56.04 19.47
CA ARG A 9 -19.34 56.09 18.05
C ARG A 9 -19.22 57.54 17.54
N PRO A 10 -19.12 57.79 16.22
CA PRO A 10 -20.26 58.40 15.51
C PRO A 10 -20.41 57.90 14.06
N GLN A 11 -21.63 57.60 13.61
CA GLN A 11 -22.54 58.41 12.75
C GLN A 11 -22.35 58.22 11.24
N ALA A 12 -23.50 58.10 10.59
CA ALA A 12 -23.70 57.86 9.17
C ALA A 12 -23.73 59.17 8.38
N GLU A 13 -23.40 59.09 7.09
CA GLU A 13 -23.86 60.04 6.07
C GLU A 13 -24.37 59.27 4.85
N ASP A 14 -25.52 59.75 4.38
CA ASP A 14 -26.31 59.31 3.24
C ASP A 14 -25.65 59.63 1.89
N GLY A 15 -26.02 58.87 0.86
CA GLY A 15 -25.67 59.13 -0.53
C GLY A 15 -26.64 58.44 -1.49
N ASP A 16 -27.75 59.12 -1.76
CA ASP A 16 -28.77 58.88 -2.79
C ASP A 16 -28.19 58.66 -4.20
N ASN A 17 -28.69 57.66 -4.97
CA ASN A 17 -29.42 57.90 -6.23
C ASN A 17 -29.87 56.62 -6.96
N LYS A 18 -31.20 56.49 -7.08
CA LYS A 18 -32.02 56.28 -8.30
C LYS A 18 -31.85 55.08 -9.25
N GLN A 19 -33.02 54.44 -9.42
CA GLN A 19 -33.72 54.06 -10.66
C GLN A 19 -33.87 52.56 -11.02
N ASP A 20 -35.06 52.08 -10.63
CA ASP A 20 -36.08 51.36 -11.41
C ASP A 20 -35.76 50.10 -12.24
N GLN A 21 -36.36 49.02 -11.75
CA GLN A 21 -37.29 48.11 -12.45
C GLN A 21 -36.82 47.34 -13.69
N SER A 22 -36.55 46.04 -13.48
CA SER A 22 -37.48 44.96 -13.86
C SER A 22 -36.84 43.58 -13.63
N GLY A 23 -37.64 42.63 -13.11
CA GLY A 23 -37.30 41.20 -13.13
C GLY A 23 -37.27 40.49 -11.78
N GLN A 24 -38.43 40.28 -11.16
CA GLN A 24 -38.64 39.30 -10.10
C GLN A 24 -38.40 37.87 -10.63
N ALA A 25 -37.58 37.08 -9.93
CA ALA A 25 -37.77 35.64 -9.80
C ALA A 25 -37.14 35.16 -8.47
N ALA A 26 -37.99 34.63 -7.61
CA ALA A 26 -37.80 34.30 -6.21
C ALA A 26 -36.59 33.39 -5.87
N ARG A 27 -35.79 33.82 -4.89
CA ARG A 27 -35.13 32.93 -3.93
C ARG A 27 -35.61 33.32 -2.54
N SER A 28 -36.75 32.78 -2.11
CA SER A 28 -37.11 32.75 -0.70
C SER A 28 -36.37 31.61 -0.04
N GLY A 29 -35.45 31.95 0.87
CA GLY A 29 -35.00 31.02 1.90
C GLY A 29 -36.22 30.54 2.68
N GLN A 30 -36.39 29.23 2.81
CA GLN A 30 -37.33 28.68 3.77
C GLN A 30 -36.68 28.74 5.16
N PRO A 31 -37.37 29.30 6.17
CA PRO A 31 -36.93 29.22 7.55
C PRO A 31 -37.12 27.78 8.06
N GLU A 32 -36.21 27.33 8.92
CA GLU A 32 -36.47 26.20 9.83
C GLU A 32 -37.80 26.46 10.54
N GLN A 33 -38.86 25.77 10.09
CA GLN A 33 -40.15 25.82 10.77
C GLN A 33 -40.04 24.98 12.04
N SER A 34 -39.71 25.64 13.15
CA SER A 34 -40.04 25.11 14.48
C SER A 34 -41.57 24.99 14.58
N ALA A 35 -42.09 23.79 14.82
CA ALA A 35 -43.52 23.60 15.09
C ALA A 35 -43.98 24.49 16.27
N PRO A 36 -45.21 25.06 16.23
CA PRO A 36 -45.66 26.03 17.22
C PRO A 36 -45.73 25.41 18.63
N ALA A 37 -45.26 26.14 19.64
CA ALA A 37 -45.27 25.70 21.04
C ALA A 37 -46.68 25.35 21.61
N ALA A 38 -47.74 25.82 20.93
CA ALA A 38 -49.13 25.52 21.26
C ALA A 38 -49.48 24.04 21.06
N ASP A 39 -48.99 23.41 19.99
CA ASP A 39 -49.27 21.99 19.72
C ASP A 39 -48.61 21.09 20.77
N ARG A 40 -47.37 21.39 21.19
CA ARG A 40 -46.66 20.63 22.25
C ARG A 40 -47.40 20.58 23.59
N THR A 41 -48.17 21.61 23.92
CA THR A 41 -48.89 21.73 25.20
C THR A 41 -50.24 21.01 25.14
N ALA A 42 -50.95 21.12 24.02
CA ALA A 42 -52.14 20.31 23.75
C ALA A 42 -51.80 18.80 23.68
N LEU A 43 -50.65 18.46 23.09
CA LEU A 43 -50.09 17.10 22.99
C LEU A 43 -49.80 16.45 24.35
N LYS A 44 -49.17 17.17 25.29
CA LYS A 44 -48.95 16.65 26.65
C LYS A 44 -50.26 16.32 27.38
N ASN A 45 -51.29 17.12 27.13
CA ASN A 45 -52.59 16.95 27.76
C ASN A 45 -53.37 15.77 27.16
N VAL A 46 -53.31 15.54 25.86
CA VAL A 46 -53.94 14.36 25.21
C VAL A 46 -53.27 13.05 25.63
N LEU A 47 -51.96 13.06 25.86
CA LEU A 47 -51.22 11.88 26.31
C LEU A 47 -51.39 11.59 27.81
N ALA A 48 -51.69 12.62 28.62
CA ALA A 48 -51.94 12.48 30.04
C ALA A 48 -53.37 11.98 30.38
N THR A 49 -54.31 12.05 29.44
CA THR A 49 -55.73 11.71 29.68
C THR A 49 -56.07 10.24 29.43
N GLY A 50 -55.11 9.39 29.03
CA GLY A 50 -55.31 7.95 28.86
C GLY A 50 -56.20 7.57 27.67
N VAL A 51 -56.45 8.49 26.73
CA VAL A 51 -57.24 8.25 25.52
C VAL A 51 -56.37 7.56 24.47
N GLU A 52 -56.86 6.46 23.89
CA GLU A 52 -56.21 5.82 22.74
C GLU A 52 -56.12 6.81 21.57
N VAL A 53 -54.89 7.11 21.14
CA VAL A 53 -54.63 7.94 19.96
C VAL A 53 -54.63 7.03 18.74
N PRO A 54 -55.43 7.31 17.69
CA PRO A 54 -55.41 6.54 16.46
C PRO A 54 -54.01 6.54 15.81
N ASP A 55 -53.62 5.42 15.22
CA ASP A 55 -52.26 5.20 14.69
C ASP A 55 -51.81 6.29 13.72
N ASP A 56 -52.64 6.68 12.75
CA ASP A 56 -52.31 7.71 11.76
C ASP A 56 -51.94 9.06 12.41
N ARG A 57 -52.66 9.42 13.47
CA ARG A 57 -52.41 10.67 14.21
C ARG A 57 -51.23 10.53 15.15
N MET A 58 -50.97 9.34 15.68
CA MET A 58 -49.79 9.06 16.48
C MET A 58 -48.52 9.19 15.62
N ILE A 59 -48.53 8.61 14.42
CA ILE A 59 -47.42 8.66 13.44
C ILE A 59 -47.08 10.11 13.08
N GLU A 60 -48.07 10.90 12.67
CA GLU A 60 -47.89 12.32 12.33
C GLU A 60 -47.23 13.11 13.48
N LEU A 61 -47.67 12.86 14.73
CA LEU A 61 -47.13 13.52 15.92
C LEU A 61 -45.68 13.11 16.22
N ILE A 62 -45.35 11.84 15.97
CA ILE A 62 -44.00 11.31 16.15
C ILE A 62 -43.04 11.94 15.13
N GLU A 63 -43.44 12.01 13.86
CA GLU A 63 -42.67 12.64 12.78
C GLU A 63 -42.41 14.12 13.08
N LEU A 64 -43.47 14.88 13.41
CA LEU A 64 -43.38 16.31 13.73
C LEU A 64 -42.48 16.60 14.94
N SER A 65 -42.46 15.69 15.92
CA SER A 65 -41.64 15.85 17.13
C SER A 65 -40.24 15.27 17.01
N ARG A 66 -39.95 14.53 15.95
CA ARG A 66 -38.77 13.64 15.82
C ARG A 66 -38.65 12.68 17.01
N GLY A 67 -39.76 12.06 17.40
CA GLY A 67 -39.82 11.08 18.51
C GLY A 67 -39.67 11.66 19.93
N ARG A 68 -39.61 12.99 20.11
CA ARG A 68 -39.39 13.60 21.43
C ARG A 68 -40.57 13.47 22.39
N ILE A 69 -41.80 13.35 21.88
CA ILE A 69 -43.04 13.27 22.68
C ILE A 69 -43.27 11.89 23.31
N VAL A 70 -42.48 10.91 22.94
CA VAL A 70 -42.72 9.51 23.27
C VAL A 70 -42.39 9.21 24.74
N LYS A 71 -41.56 10.06 25.38
CA LYS A 71 -41.32 10.04 26.85
C LYS A 71 -42.58 10.25 27.70
N SER A 72 -43.65 10.78 27.11
CA SER A 72 -44.94 11.02 27.79
C SER A 72 -46.03 10.00 27.42
N MET A 73 -45.73 8.99 26.59
CA MET A 73 -46.70 8.01 26.13
C MET A 73 -46.55 6.71 26.95
N GLN A 74 -47.63 6.27 27.61
CA GLN A 74 -47.62 5.02 28.39
C GLN A 74 -48.00 3.78 27.57
N ASN A 75 -48.78 3.93 26.49
CA ASN A 75 -49.24 2.84 25.62
C ASN A 75 -49.11 3.29 24.15
N ILE A 76 -48.11 2.79 23.43
CA ILE A 76 -47.88 3.12 22.01
C ILE A 76 -48.20 1.86 21.21
N SER A 77 -49.03 1.99 20.19
CA SER A 77 -49.40 0.89 19.29
C SER A 77 -48.19 0.34 18.54
N GLU A 78 -48.39 -0.79 17.84
CA GLU A 78 -47.39 -1.33 16.93
C GLU A 78 -47.01 -0.23 15.90
N ALA A 79 -47.91 0.27 15.07
CA ALA A 79 -47.60 1.29 14.07
C ALA A 79 -46.93 2.57 14.64
N GLY A 80 -47.33 3.00 15.85
CA GLY A 80 -46.69 4.11 16.53
C GLY A 80 -45.22 3.85 16.89
N GLN A 81 -44.86 2.64 17.33
CA GLN A 81 -43.46 2.29 17.61
C GLN A 81 -42.58 2.31 16.35
N ASP A 82 -43.11 1.84 15.21
CA ASP A 82 -42.40 1.86 13.92
C ASP A 82 -42.07 3.29 13.51
N ALA A 83 -43.04 4.20 13.57
CA ALA A 83 -42.82 5.62 13.27
C ALA A 83 -41.79 6.28 14.21
N VAL A 84 -41.71 5.86 15.48
CA VAL A 84 -40.72 6.43 16.42
C VAL A 84 -39.31 5.96 16.09
N ILE A 85 -39.16 4.66 15.83
CA ILE A 85 -37.88 4.09 15.41
C ILE A 85 -37.48 4.74 14.09
N GLU A 86 -38.39 4.82 13.12
CA GLU A 86 -38.14 5.45 11.81
C GLU A 86 -37.66 6.89 11.93
N ALA A 87 -38.15 7.62 12.93
CA ALA A 87 -37.74 8.99 13.22
C ALA A 87 -36.42 9.07 14.03
N ASN A 88 -36.06 8.01 14.79
CA ASN A 88 -34.85 7.96 15.64
C ASN A 88 -34.54 6.54 16.16
N GLY A 89 -33.63 5.81 15.51
CA GLY A 89 -33.14 4.49 15.94
C GLY A 89 -32.64 4.40 17.39
N ALA A 90 -32.23 5.50 18.03
CA ALA A 90 -31.82 5.53 19.44
C ALA A 90 -32.98 5.25 20.43
N PHE A 91 -34.22 5.27 19.94
CA PHE A 91 -35.42 5.09 20.75
C PHE A 91 -35.72 3.62 21.11
N LEU A 92 -35.09 2.65 20.44
CA LEU A 92 -35.27 1.22 20.72
C LEU A 92 -35.05 0.89 22.21
N GLY A 93 -34.02 1.46 22.83
CA GLY A 93 -33.76 1.28 24.26
C GLY A 93 -34.76 1.95 25.20
N GLN A 94 -35.55 2.90 24.72
CA GLN A 94 -36.65 3.48 25.50
C GLN A 94 -37.90 2.61 25.42
N ILE A 95 -38.20 2.03 24.25
CA ILE A 95 -39.29 1.06 24.07
C ILE A 95 -39.11 -0.12 25.02
N ILE A 96 -37.90 -0.69 25.08
CA ILE A 96 -37.59 -1.80 26.01
C ILE A 96 -37.75 -1.36 27.48
N ARG A 97 -37.31 -0.16 27.86
CA ARG A 97 -37.46 0.37 29.22
C ARG A 97 -38.92 0.60 29.63
N MET A 98 -39.82 0.77 28.67
CA MET A 98 -41.26 0.83 28.91
C MET A 98 -41.90 -0.54 29.08
N GLY A 99 -41.12 -1.64 29.02
CA GLY A 99 -41.61 -3.00 29.15
C GLY A 99 -42.22 -3.56 27.86
N ILE A 100 -41.97 -2.90 26.72
CA ILE A 100 -42.48 -3.33 25.42
C ILE A 100 -41.40 -4.16 24.71
N THR A 101 -41.77 -5.35 24.25
CA THR A 101 -40.91 -6.21 23.43
C THR A 101 -41.03 -5.81 21.95
N PRO A 102 -39.96 -5.28 21.32
CA PRO A 102 -39.99 -4.95 19.90
C PRO A 102 -39.95 -6.21 19.02
N SER A 103 -40.57 -6.14 17.84
CA SER A 103 -40.48 -7.20 16.82
C SER A 103 -39.08 -7.25 16.18
N GLU A 104 -38.72 -8.38 15.58
CA GLU A 104 -37.43 -8.51 14.87
C GLU A 104 -37.26 -7.45 13.77
N LYS A 105 -38.29 -7.23 12.95
CA LYS A 105 -38.30 -6.22 11.88
C LYS A 105 -37.88 -4.84 12.41
N ARG A 106 -38.41 -4.43 13.56
CA ARG A 106 -38.08 -3.14 14.22
C ARG A 106 -36.66 -3.05 14.69
N ILE A 107 -36.15 -4.13 15.26
CA ILE A 107 -34.78 -4.18 15.72
C ILE A 107 -33.85 -3.98 14.52
N ARG A 108 -34.13 -4.67 13.41
CA ARG A 108 -33.36 -4.54 12.16
C ARG A 108 -33.45 -3.12 11.57
N GLU A 109 -34.64 -2.51 11.54
CA GLU A 109 -34.83 -1.13 11.10
C GLU A 109 -34.09 -0.13 12.00
N ALA A 110 -34.21 -0.26 13.32
CA ALA A 110 -33.53 0.60 14.29
C ALA A 110 -32.00 0.53 14.13
N VAL A 111 -31.46 -0.69 14.02
CA VAL A 111 -30.02 -0.92 13.80
C VAL A 111 -29.59 -0.38 12.43
N GLY A 112 -30.43 -0.47 11.41
CA GLY A 112 -30.21 0.09 10.08
C GLY A 112 -30.30 1.63 10.01
N GLN A 113 -30.77 2.30 11.06
CA GLN A 113 -30.74 3.75 11.17
C GLN A 113 -29.63 4.26 12.09
N ASP A 114 -29.38 3.55 13.18
CA ASP A 114 -28.34 3.84 14.16
C ASP A 114 -27.73 2.54 14.66
N GLY A 115 -26.51 2.23 14.22
CA GLY A 115 -25.81 0.99 14.57
C GLY A 115 -25.64 0.80 16.08
N ARG A 116 -25.67 1.89 16.87
CA ARG A 116 -25.63 1.83 18.34
C ARG A 116 -26.84 1.14 18.95
N ALA A 117 -27.94 1.01 18.20
CA ALA A 117 -29.14 0.30 18.62
C ALA A 117 -28.90 -1.22 18.78
N ILE A 118 -27.82 -1.78 18.21
CA ILE A 118 -27.51 -3.22 18.31
C ILE A 118 -27.39 -3.71 19.76
N LYS A 119 -27.02 -2.83 20.70
CA LYS A 119 -26.99 -3.16 22.14
C LYS A 119 -28.34 -3.61 22.72
N TYR A 120 -29.42 -3.30 22.02
CA TYR A 120 -30.80 -3.58 22.40
C TYR A 120 -31.40 -4.74 21.60
N ALA A 121 -30.62 -5.36 20.70
CA ALA A 121 -31.11 -6.41 19.81
C ALA A 121 -31.27 -7.78 20.50
N GLY A 122 -30.77 -7.95 21.73
CA GLY A 122 -30.83 -9.24 22.44
C GLY A 122 -30.12 -10.33 21.63
N ASP A 123 -30.78 -11.49 21.47
CA ASP A 123 -30.23 -12.62 20.72
C ASP A 123 -29.98 -12.31 19.24
N LEU A 124 -30.73 -11.36 18.65
CA LEU A 124 -30.50 -10.92 17.27
C LEU A 124 -29.14 -10.25 17.08
N ALA A 125 -28.47 -9.78 18.15
CA ALA A 125 -27.12 -9.24 18.02
C ALA A 125 -26.08 -10.30 17.54
N GLN A 126 -26.42 -11.58 17.61
CA GLN A 126 -25.61 -12.68 17.05
C GLN A 126 -25.79 -12.84 15.52
N ASP A 127 -26.82 -12.23 14.94
CA ASP A 127 -27.12 -12.31 13.50
C ASP A 127 -26.05 -11.55 12.70
N GLU A 128 -25.37 -12.27 11.81
CA GLU A 128 -24.25 -11.75 11.01
C GLU A 128 -24.67 -10.56 10.14
N ASP A 129 -25.80 -10.67 9.45
CA ASP A 129 -26.27 -9.61 8.55
C ASP A 129 -26.66 -8.35 9.33
N LEU A 130 -27.24 -8.51 10.53
CA LEU A 130 -27.54 -7.40 11.42
C LEU A 130 -26.28 -6.72 11.96
N GLN A 131 -25.25 -7.50 12.30
CA GLN A 131 -23.96 -6.95 12.71
C GLN A 131 -23.32 -6.15 11.57
N VAL A 132 -23.34 -6.69 10.34
CA VAL A 132 -22.84 -6.00 9.13
C VAL A 132 -23.59 -4.68 8.93
N VAL A 133 -24.93 -4.70 9.01
CA VAL A 133 -25.75 -3.49 8.92
C VAL A 133 -25.34 -2.49 9.99
N ALA A 134 -25.17 -2.93 11.24
CA ALA A 134 -24.82 -2.05 12.36
C ALA A 134 -23.49 -1.33 12.17
N VAL A 135 -22.46 -2.05 11.70
CA VAL A 135 -21.12 -1.49 11.50
C VAL A 135 -21.00 -0.69 10.19
N SER A 136 -21.91 -0.89 9.23
CA SER A 136 -21.76 -0.33 7.87
C SER A 136 -22.44 1.02 7.65
N LEU A 137 -23.03 1.64 8.68
CA LEU A 137 -23.90 2.80 8.46
C LEU A 137 -23.17 4.07 8.04
N SER A 138 -23.55 4.55 6.87
CA SER A 138 -22.90 5.61 6.08
C SER A 138 -23.27 7.04 6.48
N SER A 139 -24.12 7.25 7.48
CA SER A 139 -24.55 8.60 7.87
C SER A 139 -23.62 9.27 8.90
N ASN A 140 -22.83 8.50 9.68
CA ASN A 140 -21.83 9.02 10.61
C ASN A 140 -20.70 8.00 10.83
N GLN A 141 -19.46 8.35 10.49
CA GLN A 141 -18.28 7.48 10.70
C GLN A 141 -18.10 7.02 12.16
N GLU A 142 -18.58 7.82 13.12
CA GLU A 142 -18.47 7.52 14.55
C GLU A 142 -19.45 6.43 15.01
N SER A 143 -20.53 6.17 14.27
CA SER A 143 -21.56 5.20 14.71
C SER A 143 -21.19 3.74 14.41
N GLY A 144 -20.53 3.47 13.28
CA GLY A 144 -20.15 2.10 12.88
C GLY A 144 -19.08 1.48 13.79
N LEU A 145 -18.02 2.24 14.09
CA LEU A 145 -16.98 1.81 15.04
C LEU A 145 -17.55 1.62 16.46
N GLU A 146 -18.44 2.52 16.89
CA GLU A 146 -19.11 2.39 18.18
C GLU A 146 -20.07 1.19 18.21
N ALA A 147 -20.70 0.83 17.09
CA ALA A 147 -21.49 -0.39 16.98
C ALA A 147 -20.61 -1.64 17.16
N LEU A 148 -19.43 -1.70 16.50
CA LEU A 148 -18.45 -2.77 16.69
C LEU A 148 -18.03 -2.90 18.16
N ARG A 149 -17.67 -1.77 18.81
CA ARG A 149 -17.31 -1.74 20.23
C ARG A 149 -18.45 -2.21 21.14
N ARG A 150 -19.71 -1.93 20.78
CA ARG A 150 -20.89 -2.40 21.52
C ARG A 150 -21.09 -3.90 21.39
N ILE A 151 -20.94 -4.46 20.19
CA ILE A 151 -21.01 -5.92 19.97
C ILE A 151 -19.98 -6.60 20.89
N ILE A 152 -18.74 -6.11 20.87
CA ILE A 152 -17.65 -6.62 21.72
C ILE A 152 -17.97 -6.46 23.22
N ALA A 153 -18.50 -5.31 23.63
CA ALA A 153 -18.86 -5.04 25.03
C ALA A 153 -20.05 -5.89 25.53
N MET A 154 -20.82 -6.48 24.62
CA MET A 154 -21.84 -7.48 24.94
C MET A 154 -21.28 -8.90 25.03
N GLU A 155 -19.95 -9.06 24.98
CA GLU A 155 -19.26 -10.35 24.93
C GLU A 155 -19.62 -11.18 23.69
N ILE A 156 -20.05 -10.51 22.61
CA ILE A 156 -20.32 -11.13 21.31
C ILE A 156 -19.06 -10.99 20.47
N ILE A 157 -18.60 -12.10 19.88
CA ILE A 157 -17.53 -12.09 18.88
C ILE A 157 -18.14 -11.58 17.56
N PRO A 158 -17.70 -10.42 17.04
CA PRO A 158 -18.18 -9.94 15.75
C PRO A 158 -17.85 -10.95 14.65
N SER A 159 -18.82 -11.23 13.77
CA SER A 159 -18.66 -12.08 12.60
C SER A 159 -17.57 -11.58 11.66
N GLU A 160 -16.96 -12.46 10.85
CA GLU A 160 -15.94 -12.08 9.87
C GLU A 160 -16.45 -10.98 8.92
N LYS A 161 -17.69 -11.09 8.42
CA LYS A 161 -18.28 -10.07 7.55
C LYS A 161 -18.40 -8.72 8.26
N ALA A 162 -18.80 -8.70 9.54
CA ALA A 162 -18.88 -7.46 10.31
C ALA A 162 -17.49 -6.87 10.60
N GLN A 163 -16.50 -7.71 10.96
CA GLN A 163 -15.11 -7.29 11.13
C GLN A 163 -14.57 -6.66 9.83
N LYS A 164 -14.75 -7.34 8.71
CA LYS A 164 -14.34 -6.88 7.38
C LYS A 164 -15.01 -5.55 7.02
N ALA A 165 -16.33 -5.45 7.15
CA ALA A 165 -17.07 -4.23 6.86
C ALA A 165 -16.59 -3.05 7.74
N ALA A 166 -16.36 -3.30 9.04
CA ALA A 166 -15.83 -2.28 9.94
C ALA A 166 -14.42 -1.83 9.53
N VAL A 167 -13.55 -2.74 9.12
CA VAL A 167 -12.20 -2.41 8.61
C VAL A 167 -12.26 -1.65 7.28
N GLU A 168 -13.12 -2.05 6.35
CA GLU A 168 -13.33 -1.33 5.09
C GLU A 168 -13.78 0.12 5.34
N GLN A 169 -14.60 0.36 6.36
CA GLN A 169 -15.12 1.70 6.69
C GLN A 169 -14.24 2.54 7.62
N HIS A 170 -13.56 1.92 8.59
CA HIS A 170 -12.82 2.62 9.65
C HIS A 170 -11.32 2.29 9.73
N GLY A 171 -10.84 1.32 8.96
CA GLY A 171 -9.41 1.03 8.81
C GLY A 171 -8.76 0.57 10.11
N VAL A 172 -7.62 1.19 10.44
CA VAL A 172 -6.77 0.82 11.59
C VAL A 172 -7.54 0.86 12.91
N GLU A 173 -8.41 1.86 13.13
CA GLU A 173 -9.15 1.97 14.39
C GLU A 173 -10.10 0.78 14.64
N ALA A 174 -10.74 0.26 13.59
CA ALA A 174 -11.55 -0.96 13.70
C ALA A 174 -10.67 -2.19 13.90
N PHE A 175 -9.56 -2.30 13.18
CA PHE A 175 -8.62 -3.40 13.34
C PHE A 175 -8.04 -3.47 14.76
N GLU A 176 -7.60 -2.35 15.32
CA GLU A 176 -7.10 -2.26 16.70
C GLU A 176 -8.18 -2.60 17.73
N ALA A 177 -9.43 -2.18 17.50
CA ALA A 177 -10.54 -2.57 18.38
C ALA A 177 -10.79 -4.08 18.38
N ILE A 178 -10.63 -4.75 17.24
CA ILE A 178 -10.79 -6.20 17.08
C ILE A 178 -9.62 -6.92 17.78
N VAL A 179 -8.38 -6.58 17.43
CA VAL A 179 -7.18 -7.24 17.98
C VAL A 179 -6.99 -6.93 19.46
N GLY A 180 -7.38 -5.74 19.91
CA GLY A 180 -7.26 -5.29 21.30
C GLY A 180 -8.07 -6.12 22.29
N VAL A 181 -9.10 -6.84 21.83
CA VAL A 181 -9.86 -7.80 22.64
C VAL A 181 -9.46 -9.25 22.41
N GLY A 182 -8.35 -9.49 21.70
CA GLY A 182 -7.78 -10.81 21.48
C GLY A 182 -8.37 -11.58 20.30
N ILE A 183 -9.17 -10.93 19.43
CA ILE A 183 -9.65 -11.56 18.20
C ILE A 183 -8.52 -11.50 17.17
N ILE A 184 -8.19 -12.65 16.57
CA ILE A 184 -7.23 -12.76 15.48
C ILE A 184 -8.01 -12.64 14.16
N PRO A 185 -7.87 -11.55 13.39
CA PRO A 185 -8.64 -11.35 12.17
C PRO A 185 -8.23 -12.33 11.08
N GLU A 186 -9.21 -12.90 10.38
CA GLU A 186 -8.97 -13.81 9.26
C GLU A 186 -8.50 -13.08 7.99
N GLU A 187 -8.02 -13.85 7.00
CA GLU A 187 -7.46 -13.32 5.74
C GLU A 187 -8.35 -12.27 5.06
N PRO A 188 -9.68 -12.41 4.95
CA PRO A 188 -10.52 -11.40 4.30
C PRO A 188 -10.49 -10.03 5.01
N VAL A 189 -10.38 -10.02 6.33
CA VAL A 189 -10.30 -8.80 7.15
C VAL A 189 -8.91 -8.16 7.00
N GLN A 190 -7.86 -8.97 7.02
CA GLN A 190 -6.48 -8.52 6.78
C GLN A 190 -6.32 -7.92 5.38
N ILE A 191 -6.86 -8.57 4.35
CA ILE A 191 -6.88 -8.06 2.97
C ILE A 191 -7.63 -6.72 2.90
N ALA A 192 -8.78 -6.58 3.56
CA ALA A 192 -9.54 -5.34 3.58
C ALA A 192 -8.72 -4.18 4.18
N LEU A 193 -7.98 -4.44 5.26
CA LEU A 193 -7.11 -3.45 5.90
C LEU A 193 -6.05 -2.94 4.92
N VAL A 194 -5.29 -3.85 4.31
CA VAL A 194 -4.20 -3.53 3.37
C VAL A 194 -4.73 -2.89 2.08
N LYS A 195 -5.92 -3.29 1.62
CA LYS A 195 -6.59 -2.65 0.47
C LYS A 195 -6.88 -1.20 0.74
N LYS A 196 -7.38 -0.88 1.93
CA LYS A 196 -7.76 0.45 2.34
C LYS A 196 -6.56 1.39 2.50
N ASP A 197 -5.56 0.95 3.26
CA ASP A 197 -4.35 1.74 3.51
C ASP A 197 -3.15 0.81 3.66
N ILE A 198 -2.13 1.01 2.82
CA ILE A 198 -0.92 0.19 2.87
C ILE A 198 -0.09 0.47 4.13
N ALA A 199 -0.18 1.68 4.70
CA ALA A 199 0.51 2.01 5.95
C ALA A 199 0.00 1.16 7.12
N ALA A 200 -1.25 0.71 7.06
CA ALA A 200 -1.84 -0.18 8.06
C ALA A 200 -1.21 -1.59 8.08
N PHE A 201 -0.44 -1.96 7.05
CA PHE A 201 0.28 -3.23 7.04
C PHE A 201 1.33 -3.31 8.15
N GLU A 202 2.01 -2.20 8.48
CA GLU A 202 2.94 -2.12 9.61
C GLU A 202 2.23 -2.41 10.94
N THR A 203 1.03 -1.86 11.12
CA THR A 203 0.19 -2.14 12.30
C THR A 203 -0.22 -3.61 12.36
N LEU A 204 -0.56 -4.20 11.21
CA LEU A 204 -0.91 -5.62 11.11
C LEU A 204 0.26 -6.50 11.58
N VAL A 205 1.46 -6.30 11.04
CA VAL A 205 2.63 -7.14 11.39
C VAL A 205 3.23 -6.84 12.76
N SER A 206 3.00 -5.65 13.31
CA SER A 206 3.43 -5.30 14.68
C SER A 206 2.46 -5.85 15.75
N SER A 207 1.33 -6.41 15.34
CA SER A 207 0.33 -7.01 16.23
C SER A 207 0.58 -8.52 16.42
N VAL A 208 -0.34 -9.22 17.09
CA VAL A 208 -0.29 -10.68 17.26
C VAL A 208 -0.65 -11.46 15.98
N VAL A 209 -0.92 -10.76 14.87
CA VAL A 209 -1.42 -11.34 13.62
C VAL A 209 -0.27 -11.68 12.69
N THR A 210 -0.22 -12.93 12.21
CA THR A 210 0.68 -13.32 11.11
C THR A 210 -0.06 -13.17 9.77
N PRO A 211 0.40 -12.31 8.84
CA PRO A 211 -0.23 -12.15 7.54
C PRO A 211 -0.10 -13.40 6.69
N SER A 212 -1.20 -13.82 6.06
CA SER A 212 -1.16 -14.92 5.08
C SER A 212 -0.33 -14.57 3.85
N THR A 213 0.07 -15.57 3.07
CA THR A 213 0.77 -15.37 1.78
C THR A 213 0.01 -14.41 0.86
N ALA A 214 -1.32 -14.48 0.80
CA ALA A 214 -2.13 -13.58 -0.01
C ALA A 214 -2.04 -12.12 0.45
N VAL A 215 -2.04 -11.88 1.77
CA VAL A 215 -1.90 -10.55 2.37
C VAL A 215 -0.49 -10.00 2.12
N GLN A 216 0.55 -10.83 2.28
CA GLN A 216 1.93 -10.46 1.99
C GLN A 216 2.11 -10.07 0.52
N LEU A 217 1.58 -10.87 -0.41
CA LEU A 217 1.62 -10.58 -1.85
C LEU A 217 0.92 -9.25 -2.18
N LEU A 218 -0.27 -9.01 -1.63
CA LEU A 218 -0.99 -7.76 -1.81
C LEU A 218 -0.21 -6.54 -1.27
N ALA A 219 0.43 -6.69 -0.11
CA ALA A 219 1.24 -5.63 0.48
C ALA A 219 2.44 -5.27 -0.43
N VAL A 220 3.17 -6.28 -0.90
CA VAL A 220 4.30 -6.14 -1.84
C VAL A 220 3.82 -5.58 -3.20
N GLU A 221 2.63 -5.95 -3.65
CA GLU A 221 2.05 -5.44 -4.89
C GLU A 221 1.84 -3.93 -4.84
N LYS A 222 1.29 -3.44 -3.71
CA LYS A 222 1.04 -2.01 -3.48
C LYS A 222 2.32 -1.22 -3.24
N ASN A 223 3.25 -1.79 -2.47
CA ASN A 223 4.54 -1.18 -2.19
C ASN A 223 5.60 -2.28 -2.00
N PRO A 224 6.55 -2.44 -2.93
CA PRO A 224 7.59 -3.46 -2.84
C PRO A 224 8.42 -3.38 -1.55
N GLN A 225 8.54 -2.20 -0.93
CA GLN A 225 9.25 -2.04 0.35
C GLN A 225 8.57 -2.75 1.52
N MET A 226 7.29 -3.14 1.40
CA MET A 226 6.63 -3.97 2.42
C MET A 226 7.30 -5.34 2.56
N PHE A 227 8.04 -5.82 1.56
CA PHE A 227 8.86 -7.01 1.70
C PHE A 227 9.89 -6.89 2.83
N ARG A 228 10.52 -5.71 2.99
CA ARG A 228 11.43 -5.43 4.10
C ARG A 228 10.72 -5.47 5.43
N VAL A 229 9.53 -4.86 5.51
CA VAL A 229 8.69 -4.86 6.72
C VAL A 229 8.31 -6.28 7.14
N ILE A 230 8.00 -7.17 6.19
CA ILE A 230 7.73 -8.60 6.46
C ILE A 230 8.94 -9.25 7.15
N LEU A 231 10.15 -9.04 6.62
CA LEU A 231 11.38 -9.61 7.16
C LEU A 231 11.72 -9.02 8.55
N GLU A 232 11.57 -7.71 8.73
CA GLU A 232 11.83 -7.02 10.00
C GLU A 232 10.85 -7.45 11.10
N ALA A 233 9.62 -7.85 10.73
CA ALA A 233 8.66 -8.46 11.64
C ALA A 233 8.99 -9.92 12.01
N GLY A 234 10.10 -10.48 11.51
CA GLY A 234 10.52 -11.86 11.78
C GLY A 234 9.71 -12.92 11.03
N ILE A 235 8.99 -12.52 9.97
CA ILE A 235 8.23 -13.43 9.13
C ILE A 235 9.14 -13.93 8.00
N THR A 236 9.30 -15.24 7.88
CA THR A 236 10.00 -15.86 6.75
C THR A 236 9.04 -15.96 5.56
N PRO A 237 9.22 -15.19 4.47
CA PRO A 237 8.31 -15.21 3.33
C PRO A 237 8.49 -16.49 2.52
N GLU A 238 7.39 -17.06 2.04
CA GLU A 238 7.43 -18.20 1.11
C GLU A 238 8.12 -17.82 -0.22
N GLN A 239 8.62 -18.82 -0.95
CA GLN A 239 9.30 -18.61 -2.23
C GLN A 239 8.44 -17.83 -3.23
N SER A 240 7.12 -18.02 -3.23
CA SER A 240 6.17 -17.28 -4.06
C SER A 240 6.20 -15.77 -3.79
N VAL A 241 6.29 -15.36 -2.52
CA VAL A 241 6.41 -13.96 -2.09
C VAL A 241 7.78 -13.40 -2.45
N GLN A 242 8.84 -14.18 -2.23
CA GLN A 242 10.21 -13.81 -2.60
C GLN A 242 10.33 -13.54 -4.11
N LEU A 243 9.84 -14.47 -4.94
CA LEU A 243 9.82 -14.32 -6.40
C LEU A 243 9.02 -13.08 -6.82
N PHE A 244 7.87 -12.85 -6.21
CA PHE A 244 7.04 -11.69 -6.50
C PHE A 244 7.73 -10.37 -6.10
N ALA A 245 8.39 -10.33 -4.96
CA ALA A 245 9.16 -9.17 -4.51
C ALA A 245 10.29 -8.84 -5.50
N VAL A 246 11.10 -9.83 -5.89
CA VAL A 246 12.18 -9.66 -6.87
C VAL A 246 11.65 -9.28 -8.26
N GLU A 247 10.50 -9.82 -8.67
CA GLU A 247 9.83 -9.42 -9.92
C GLU A 247 9.42 -7.94 -9.91
N LYS A 248 8.97 -7.42 -8.75
CA LYS A 248 8.60 -6.00 -8.59
C LYS A 248 9.82 -5.08 -8.48
N ASP A 249 10.83 -5.49 -7.71
CA ASP A 249 12.09 -4.78 -7.57
C ASP A 249 13.22 -5.80 -7.34
N TRP A 250 14.03 -6.01 -8.37
CA TRP A 250 15.10 -7.00 -8.37
C TRP A 250 16.14 -6.77 -7.27
N ARG A 251 16.28 -5.53 -6.78
CA ARG A 251 17.22 -5.17 -5.71
C ARG A 251 16.83 -5.80 -4.37
N LEU A 252 15.56 -6.13 -4.17
CA LEU A 252 15.08 -6.78 -2.95
C LEU A 252 15.66 -8.18 -2.74
N VAL A 253 16.32 -8.76 -3.75
CA VAL A 253 17.10 -9.99 -3.59
C VAL A 253 18.19 -9.85 -2.52
N GLU A 254 18.70 -8.64 -2.28
CA GLU A 254 19.69 -8.34 -1.23
C GLU A 254 19.17 -8.67 0.17
N LEU A 255 17.86 -8.65 0.36
CA LEU A 255 17.20 -8.90 1.63
C LEU A 255 16.92 -10.38 1.87
N ILE A 256 17.07 -11.21 0.84
CA ILE A 256 16.80 -12.64 0.93
C ILE A 256 18.10 -13.32 1.34
N GLU A 257 18.10 -13.94 2.52
CA GLU A 257 19.18 -14.82 2.93
C GLU A 257 19.08 -16.14 2.15
N ASN A 258 20.17 -16.56 1.50
CA ASN A 258 20.22 -17.82 0.74
C ASN A 258 19.08 -17.96 -0.29
N PRO A 259 18.90 -17.02 -1.23
CA PRO A 259 17.85 -17.09 -2.23
C PRO A 259 17.94 -18.39 -3.03
N SER A 260 16.80 -19.03 -3.32
CA SER A 260 16.77 -20.25 -4.13
C SER A 260 17.22 -19.99 -5.56
N LYS A 261 17.59 -21.04 -6.31
CA LYS A 261 18.02 -20.90 -7.71
C LYS A 261 16.97 -20.19 -8.59
N ASP A 262 15.68 -20.40 -8.34
CA ASP A 262 14.63 -19.70 -9.07
C ASP A 262 14.59 -18.20 -8.73
N VAL A 263 14.79 -17.83 -7.46
CA VAL A 263 14.83 -16.43 -7.03
C VAL A 263 16.07 -15.73 -7.59
N GLN A 264 17.21 -16.41 -7.57
CA GLN A 264 18.45 -15.93 -8.20
C GLN A 264 18.24 -15.71 -9.71
N ALA A 265 17.71 -16.72 -10.41
CA ALA A 265 17.44 -16.65 -11.84
C ALA A 265 16.47 -15.52 -12.17
N LYS A 266 15.42 -15.34 -11.37
CA LYS A 266 14.46 -14.24 -11.49
C LYS A 266 15.13 -12.87 -11.33
N ALA A 267 16.03 -12.70 -10.37
CA ALA A 267 16.78 -11.45 -10.20
C ALA A 267 17.66 -11.15 -11.42
N LEU A 268 18.38 -12.16 -11.93
CA LEU A 268 19.25 -12.05 -13.10
C LEU A 268 18.50 -11.82 -14.42
N GLU A 269 17.30 -12.40 -14.55
CA GLU A 269 16.39 -12.14 -15.69
C GLU A 269 16.01 -10.65 -15.74
N LYS A 270 15.79 -10.03 -14.58
CA LYS A 270 15.39 -8.62 -14.46
C LYS A 270 16.55 -7.66 -14.65
N ASN A 271 17.69 -7.92 -14.01
CA ASN A 271 18.90 -7.13 -14.18
C ASN A 271 20.14 -7.93 -13.76
N LEU A 272 21.14 -7.98 -14.63
CA LEU A 272 22.42 -8.63 -14.34
C LEU A 272 23.25 -7.91 -13.27
N ASP A 273 22.96 -6.63 -13.00
CA ASP A 273 23.52 -5.89 -11.85
C ASP A 273 23.02 -6.43 -10.49
N ALA A 274 22.11 -7.41 -10.47
CA ALA A 274 21.70 -8.13 -9.26
C ALA A 274 22.80 -9.01 -8.67
N ILE A 275 23.77 -9.49 -9.47
CA ILE A 275 24.85 -10.39 -9.01
C ILE A 275 25.48 -9.98 -7.67
N PRO A 276 25.98 -8.74 -7.49
CA PRO A 276 26.59 -8.32 -6.22
C PRO A 276 25.61 -8.26 -5.04
N LEU A 277 24.30 -8.24 -5.30
CA LEU A 277 23.25 -8.21 -4.28
C LEU A 277 22.77 -9.61 -3.88
N ILE A 278 23.02 -10.63 -4.70
CA ILE A 278 22.57 -11.99 -4.40
C ILE A 278 23.46 -12.58 -3.31
N ASN A 279 22.89 -12.75 -2.11
CA ASN A 279 23.58 -13.41 -1.01
C ASN A 279 23.86 -14.87 -1.35
N ASN A 280 25.07 -15.36 -1.05
CA ASN A 280 25.49 -16.74 -1.31
C ASN A 280 25.31 -17.17 -2.78
N PHE A 281 25.55 -16.24 -3.69
CA PHE A 281 25.54 -16.50 -5.12
C PHE A 281 26.67 -17.42 -5.55
N SER A 282 26.33 -18.47 -6.31
CA SER A 282 27.30 -19.31 -6.97
C SER A 282 26.76 -19.83 -8.30
N LEU A 283 27.63 -19.96 -9.29
CA LEU A 283 27.34 -20.51 -10.60
C LEU A 283 28.27 -21.68 -10.86
N SER A 284 27.79 -22.69 -11.59
CA SER A 284 28.67 -23.66 -12.21
C SER A 284 29.52 -23.00 -13.30
N PRO A 285 30.66 -23.60 -13.70
CA PRO A 285 31.48 -23.08 -14.78
C PRO A 285 30.72 -22.85 -16.09
N VAL A 286 29.72 -23.69 -16.40
CA VAL A 286 28.90 -23.58 -17.61
C VAL A 286 27.93 -22.41 -17.52
N GLU A 287 27.22 -22.26 -16.38
CA GLU A 287 26.31 -21.13 -16.18
C GLU A 287 27.06 -19.78 -16.20
N LEU A 288 28.27 -19.74 -15.61
CA LEU A 288 29.12 -18.55 -15.67
C LEU A 288 29.53 -18.21 -17.10
N TYR A 289 29.89 -19.21 -17.90
CA TYR A 289 30.27 -19.01 -19.30
C TYR A 289 29.13 -18.42 -20.12
N GLU A 290 27.92 -18.97 -19.99
CA GLU A 290 26.72 -18.46 -20.67
C GLU A 290 26.37 -17.02 -20.22
N LEU A 291 26.52 -16.73 -18.92
CA LEU A 291 26.26 -15.41 -18.37
C LEU A 291 27.24 -14.36 -18.91
N LEU A 292 28.53 -14.66 -18.87
CA LEU A 292 29.59 -13.78 -19.37
C LEU A 292 29.53 -13.61 -20.89
N GLY A 293 29.10 -14.65 -21.61
CA GLY A 293 28.81 -14.56 -23.04
C GLY A 293 27.71 -13.56 -23.38
N LYS A 294 26.74 -13.33 -22.47
CA LYS A 294 25.70 -12.30 -22.63
C LYS A 294 26.19 -10.91 -22.23
N ASN A 295 27.02 -10.80 -21.18
CA ASN A 295 27.57 -9.53 -20.71
C ASN A 295 28.94 -9.75 -20.04
N GLY A 296 30.02 -9.45 -20.76
CA GLY A 296 31.38 -9.67 -20.28
C GLY A 296 31.80 -8.75 -19.14
N SER A 297 31.21 -7.55 -19.01
CA SER A 297 31.50 -6.63 -17.90
C SER A 297 31.22 -7.23 -16.51
N LEU A 298 30.37 -8.25 -16.43
CA LEU A 298 30.04 -8.94 -15.19
C LEU A 298 31.22 -9.69 -14.60
N ILE A 299 32.28 -9.94 -15.37
CA ILE A 299 33.48 -10.62 -14.86
C ILE A 299 34.10 -9.91 -13.66
N LYS A 300 33.87 -8.60 -13.50
CA LYS A 300 34.23 -7.82 -12.32
C LYS A 300 33.70 -8.37 -10.99
N HIS A 301 32.68 -9.23 -11.03
CA HIS A 301 32.08 -9.89 -9.87
C HIS A 301 32.65 -11.30 -9.60
N PHE A 302 33.47 -11.85 -10.51
CA PHE A 302 33.95 -13.23 -10.48
C PHE A 302 35.49 -13.28 -10.50
N ARG A 303 36.11 -13.10 -9.33
CA ARG A 303 37.58 -13.02 -9.20
C ARG A 303 38.31 -14.32 -9.52
N ASP A 304 37.62 -15.45 -9.39
CA ASP A 304 38.18 -16.79 -9.61
C ASP A 304 37.75 -17.39 -10.97
N ALA A 305 37.31 -16.54 -11.92
CA ALA A 305 36.91 -17.01 -13.25
C ALA A 305 38.11 -17.58 -14.02
N ASP A 306 37.96 -18.81 -14.52
CA ASP A 306 38.99 -19.50 -15.30
C ASP A 306 39.18 -18.89 -16.70
N ALA A 307 40.21 -19.35 -17.42
CA ALA A 307 40.54 -18.86 -18.76
C ALA A 307 39.38 -19.01 -19.76
N LEU A 308 38.53 -20.04 -19.62
CA LEU A 308 37.39 -20.26 -20.50
C LEU A 308 36.31 -19.18 -20.27
N ASN A 309 36.01 -18.86 -19.02
CA ASN A 309 35.08 -17.81 -18.63
C ASN A 309 35.61 -16.41 -18.94
N GLN A 310 36.90 -16.18 -18.72
CA GLN A 310 37.58 -14.95 -19.14
C GLN A 310 37.48 -14.75 -20.66
N PHE A 311 37.70 -15.81 -21.43
CA PHE A 311 37.55 -15.78 -22.89
C PHE A 311 36.12 -15.40 -23.31
N ALA A 312 35.10 -16.02 -22.72
CA ALA A 312 33.70 -15.68 -22.98
C ALA A 312 33.39 -14.20 -22.74
N ALA A 313 33.90 -13.64 -21.64
CA ALA A 313 33.69 -12.25 -21.29
C ALA A 313 34.30 -11.30 -22.34
N VAL A 314 35.56 -11.52 -22.72
CA VAL A 314 36.24 -10.64 -23.69
C VAL A 314 35.73 -10.81 -25.12
N SER A 315 35.18 -11.97 -25.48
CA SER A 315 34.64 -12.22 -26.81
C SER A 315 33.43 -11.34 -27.14
N ASN A 316 32.61 -10.98 -26.14
CA ASN A 316 31.42 -10.14 -26.35
C ASN A 316 31.58 -8.72 -25.79
N ASP A 317 32.48 -8.51 -24.83
CA ASP A 317 32.78 -7.19 -24.27
C ASP A 317 34.29 -7.01 -24.11
N VAL A 318 34.90 -6.31 -25.06
CA VAL A 318 36.33 -5.97 -25.06
C VAL A 318 36.76 -5.19 -23.81
N GLY A 319 35.83 -4.48 -23.14
CA GLY A 319 36.06 -3.81 -21.86
C GLY A 319 36.31 -4.76 -20.69
N ALA A 320 35.87 -6.01 -20.79
CA ALA A 320 36.09 -7.04 -19.77
C ALA A 320 37.58 -7.26 -19.48
N LEU A 321 38.47 -7.09 -20.47
CA LEU A 321 39.92 -7.20 -20.25
C LEU A 321 40.41 -6.20 -19.19
N ARG A 322 39.85 -4.99 -19.13
CA ARG A 322 40.21 -4.00 -18.09
C ARG A 322 39.89 -4.52 -16.70
N HIS A 323 38.76 -5.21 -16.52
CA HIS A 323 38.37 -5.78 -15.24
C HIS A 323 39.27 -6.96 -14.86
N ILE A 324 39.54 -7.86 -15.80
CA ILE A 324 40.40 -9.03 -15.59
C ILE A 324 41.80 -8.58 -15.10
N LEU A 325 42.42 -7.65 -15.83
CA LEU A 325 43.75 -7.13 -15.50
C LEU A 325 43.73 -6.31 -14.19
N ALA A 326 42.71 -5.47 -13.97
CA ALA A 326 42.61 -4.66 -12.76
C ALA A 326 42.43 -5.50 -11.48
N MET A 327 41.85 -6.69 -11.59
CA MET A 327 41.72 -7.63 -10.47
C MET A 327 42.96 -8.50 -10.26
N GLY A 328 43.96 -8.41 -11.14
CA GLY A 328 45.19 -9.21 -11.06
C GLY A 328 44.95 -10.69 -11.32
N MET A 329 43.93 -11.04 -12.11
CA MET A 329 43.63 -12.42 -12.48
C MET A 329 44.74 -12.97 -13.38
N GLU A 330 45.10 -14.24 -13.20
CA GLU A 330 45.95 -14.94 -14.16
C GLU A 330 45.17 -15.15 -15.46
N SER A 331 45.75 -14.72 -16.58
CA SER A 331 45.10 -14.76 -17.89
C SER A 331 46.02 -15.38 -18.93
N ASP A 332 45.48 -16.37 -19.65
CA ASP A 332 46.12 -16.94 -20.82
C ASP A 332 46.30 -15.88 -21.92
N GLU A 333 47.40 -15.98 -22.68
CA GLU A 333 47.61 -15.14 -23.87
C GLU A 333 46.42 -15.19 -24.84
N ARG A 334 45.71 -16.31 -24.91
CA ARG A 334 44.51 -16.48 -25.76
C ARG A 334 43.39 -15.49 -25.43
N VAL A 335 43.16 -15.21 -24.15
CA VAL A 335 42.14 -14.23 -23.70
C VAL A 335 42.56 -12.82 -24.13
N VAL A 336 43.83 -12.49 -23.90
CA VAL A 336 44.40 -11.18 -24.26
C VAL A 336 44.34 -10.96 -25.77
N LEU A 337 44.76 -11.94 -26.56
CA LEU A 337 44.74 -11.88 -28.02
C LEU A 337 43.31 -11.72 -28.55
N GLU A 338 42.32 -12.37 -27.94
CA GLU A 338 40.92 -12.22 -28.34
C GLU A 338 40.40 -10.80 -28.13
N ALA A 339 40.75 -10.15 -27.02
CA ALA A 339 40.41 -8.76 -26.78
C ALA A 339 41.15 -7.81 -27.76
N LEU A 340 42.42 -8.06 -28.04
CA LEU A 340 43.22 -7.25 -28.97
C LEU A 340 42.75 -7.35 -30.43
N LYS A 341 42.19 -8.49 -30.84
CA LYS A 341 41.54 -8.63 -32.16
C LYS A 341 40.44 -7.58 -32.37
N GLN A 342 39.72 -7.25 -31.29
CA GLN A 342 38.63 -6.27 -31.33
C GLN A 342 39.13 -4.84 -31.10
N ASN A 343 40.09 -4.65 -30.19
CA ASN A 343 40.71 -3.35 -29.94
C ASN A 343 42.21 -3.50 -29.64
N PRO A 344 43.09 -3.31 -30.64
CA PRO A 344 44.53 -3.44 -30.49
C PRO A 344 45.15 -2.45 -29.50
N LEU A 345 44.50 -1.30 -29.27
CA LEU A 345 45.01 -0.26 -28.37
C LEU A 345 44.94 -0.68 -26.90
N LEU A 346 44.19 -1.74 -26.56
CA LEU A 346 44.21 -2.31 -25.20
C LEU A 346 45.58 -2.87 -24.81
N ILE A 347 46.53 -2.99 -25.74
CA ILE A 347 47.92 -3.33 -25.40
C ILE A 347 48.53 -2.34 -24.40
N GLU A 348 48.02 -1.10 -24.34
CA GLU A 348 48.37 -0.11 -23.31
C GLU A 348 48.16 -0.60 -21.88
N LEU A 349 47.25 -1.56 -21.68
CA LEU A 349 46.89 -2.09 -20.36
C LEU A 349 47.84 -3.17 -19.87
N ILE A 350 48.66 -3.72 -20.78
CA ILE A 350 49.51 -4.87 -20.50
C ILE A 350 50.92 -4.37 -20.24
N ASP A 351 51.43 -4.64 -19.05
CA ASP A 351 52.81 -4.31 -18.72
C ASP A 351 53.75 -5.38 -19.27
N ASN A 352 54.72 -4.99 -20.10
CA ASN A 352 55.69 -5.87 -20.76
C ASN A 352 55.04 -7.03 -21.56
N PRO A 353 54.19 -6.73 -22.57
CA PRO A 353 53.53 -7.76 -23.36
C PRO A 353 54.56 -8.65 -24.09
N SER A 354 54.23 -9.93 -24.29
CA SER A 354 55.10 -10.86 -25.02
C SER A 354 55.26 -10.44 -26.49
N PRO A 355 56.35 -10.84 -27.19
CA PRO A 355 56.51 -10.55 -28.61
C PRO A 355 55.31 -10.97 -29.47
N ALA A 356 54.67 -12.11 -29.14
CA ALA A 356 53.46 -12.57 -29.80
C ALA A 356 52.28 -11.59 -29.64
N ILE A 357 52.05 -11.09 -28.42
CA ILE A 357 51.01 -10.08 -28.13
C ILE A 357 51.33 -8.75 -28.83
N GLN A 358 52.58 -8.30 -28.76
CA GLN A 358 53.04 -7.08 -29.43
C GLN A 358 52.79 -7.15 -30.94
N LEU A 359 53.25 -8.23 -31.57
CA LEU A 359 53.12 -8.44 -33.01
C LEU A 359 51.66 -8.56 -33.44
N ALA A 360 50.83 -9.25 -32.66
CA ALA A 360 49.40 -9.38 -32.93
C ALA A 360 48.69 -8.01 -32.94
N ALA A 361 48.99 -7.13 -31.99
CA ALA A 361 48.36 -5.80 -31.92
C ALA A 361 48.77 -4.91 -33.11
N VAL A 362 50.08 -4.82 -33.42
CA VAL A 362 50.56 -3.94 -34.50
C VAL A 362 50.15 -4.41 -35.89
N LYS A 363 49.95 -5.72 -36.09
CA LYS A 363 49.42 -6.29 -37.34
C LYS A 363 47.97 -5.88 -37.62
N ILE A 364 47.22 -5.53 -36.58
CA ILE A 364 45.82 -5.09 -36.72
C ILE A 364 45.77 -3.57 -36.84
N ASP A 365 46.48 -2.84 -35.98
CA ASP A 365 46.61 -1.38 -36.04
C ASP A 365 48.03 -0.96 -35.67
N LEU A 366 48.77 -0.41 -36.63
CA LEU A 366 50.13 0.09 -36.43
C LEU A 366 50.22 1.14 -35.31
N LYS A 367 49.13 1.86 -34.99
CA LYS A 367 49.10 2.81 -33.86
C LYS A 367 49.38 2.12 -32.53
N ALA A 368 49.03 0.84 -32.39
CA ALA A 368 49.27 0.07 -31.17
C ALA A 368 50.76 0.04 -30.79
N TYR A 369 51.68 0.19 -31.76
CA TYR A 369 53.12 0.29 -31.52
C TYR A 369 53.47 1.38 -30.50
N GLY A 370 52.81 2.55 -30.57
CA GLY A 370 53.04 3.67 -29.65
C GLY A 370 52.50 3.44 -28.24
N TYR A 371 51.69 2.40 -28.03
CA TYR A 371 51.08 2.06 -26.74
C TYR A 371 51.74 0.85 -26.06
N ILE A 372 52.74 0.23 -26.69
CA ILE A 372 53.48 -0.89 -26.08
C ILE A 372 54.29 -0.38 -24.89
N LYS A 373 54.05 -0.96 -23.71
CA LYS A 373 54.84 -0.69 -22.51
C LYS A 373 55.99 -1.67 -22.37
N GLY A 374 57.18 -1.17 -22.04
CA GLY A 374 58.36 -2.00 -21.80
C GLY A 374 59.19 -2.25 -23.06
N LYS A 375 59.90 -3.37 -23.10
CA LYS A 375 60.79 -3.70 -24.23
C LYS A 375 59.98 -4.14 -25.45
N ILE A 376 60.14 -3.41 -26.55
CA ILE A 376 59.61 -3.81 -27.87
C ILE A 376 60.55 -4.85 -28.49
N ALA A 377 59.99 -5.92 -29.05
CA ALA A 377 60.77 -6.95 -29.74
C ALA A 377 61.24 -6.46 -31.11
N ASP A 378 62.47 -6.83 -31.51
CA ASP A 378 63.09 -6.35 -32.76
C ASP A 378 62.22 -6.67 -33.98
N GLU A 379 61.64 -7.87 -34.03
CA GLU A 379 60.71 -8.33 -35.08
C GLU A 379 59.44 -7.46 -35.22
N VAL A 380 59.00 -6.83 -34.13
CA VAL A 380 57.83 -5.92 -34.12
C VAL A 380 58.22 -4.57 -34.72
N THR A 381 59.41 -4.06 -34.38
CA THR A 381 59.94 -2.82 -34.97
C THR A 381 60.23 -2.99 -36.45
N GLU A 382 60.83 -4.11 -36.86
CA GLU A 382 61.05 -4.43 -38.28
C GLU A 382 59.74 -4.44 -39.07
N TYR A 383 58.72 -5.17 -38.57
CA TYR A 383 57.40 -5.23 -39.20
C TYR A 383 56.77 -3.84 -39.39
N VAL A 384 56.78 -2.99 -38.35
CA VAL A 384 56.16 -1.64 -38.42
C VAL A 384 56.90 -0.75 -39.42
N MET A 385 58.23 -0.83 -39.49
CA MET A 385 59.02 -0.03 -40.44
C MET A 385 58.73 -0.44 -41.89
N GLU A 386 58.63 -1.74 -42.17
CA GLU A 386 58.28 -2.26 -43.51
C GLU A 386 56.91 -1.77 -43.97
N GLU A 387 55.88 -1.84 -43.11
CA GLU A 387 54.52 -1.38 -43.44
C GLU A 387 54.44 0.14 -43.65
N LEU A 388 55.18 0.93 -42.86
CA LEU A 388 55.25 2.38 -43.03
C LEU A 388 55.97 2.79 -44.34
N GLU A 389 56.96 2.01 -44.78
CA GLU A 389 57.60 2.21 -46.07
C GLU A 389 56.71 1.79 -47.25
N ALA A 390 55.94 0.71 -47.09
CA ALA A 390 54.98 0.25 -48.09
C ALA A 390 53.84 1.27 -48.28
N GLY A 391 53.28 1.80 -47.19
CA GLY A 391 52.20 2.79 -47.24
C GLY A 391 52.59 4.17 -47.77
N LYS A 392 53.89 4.49 -47.83
CA LYS A 392 54.41 5.70 -48.51
C LYS A 392 54.55 5.53 -50.03
N LYS A 393 54.53 4.30 -50.52
CA LYS A 393 54.71 3.94 -51.95
C LYS A 393 53.39 3.69 -52.68
N SER A 394 52.30 3.46 -51.93
CA SER A 394 50.90 3.40 -52.42
C SER A 394 50.26 4.79 -52.46
#